data_AF-A0A941GH39-F1
#
_entry.id   AF-A0A941GH39-F1
#
_cell.length_a   1.000
_cell.length_b   1.000
_cell.length_c   1.000
_cell.angle_alpha   90.00
_cell.angle_beta   90.00
_cell.angle_gamma   90.00
#
_symmetry.space_group_name_H-M   'P 1'
#
loop_
_entity.id
_entity.type
_entity.pdbx_description
1 polymer ?
#
loop_
_entity_poly.entity_id
_entity_poly.type
_entity_poly.pdbx_seq_one_letter_code
_entity_poly.pdbx_strand_id
1 'polypeptide(L)'
;MNPLLRLALPWIGGAALVLVLGAGVVLYGASRYDDGMAKANADHALAELNEFKTQTGRLAGIATTFEASAATLRDSQPKIIERYTRVEVQSPLPAGCRIDAGRLQHINEAGRLANSAGQPGPAMPAGARGDQR
;
A
#
# COMPACT_ATOMS: atom_id res chain seq x y z
N MET A 1 31.37 -38.20 67.20
CA MET A 1 30.32 -38.07 66.16
C MET A 1 28.96 -38.02 66.86
N ASN A 2 28.17 -36.97 66.65
CA ASN A 2 26.92 -36.75 67.38
C ASN A 2 25.87 -37.83 67.04
N PRO A 3 25.22 -38.48 68.03
CA PRO A 3 24.28 -39.58 67.81
C PRO A 3 23.02 -39.14 67.05
N LEU A 4 22.60 -37.89 67.23
CA LEU A 4 21.49 -37.26 66.49
C LEU A 4 21.72 -37.24 64.97
N LEU A 5 22.99 -37.08 64.54
CA LEU A 5 23.37 -36.98 63.13
C LEU A 5 23.29 -38.34 62.43
N ARG A 6 23.54 -39.44 63.17
CA ARG A 6 23.37 -40.81 62.65
C ARG A 6 21.91 -41.20 62.49
N LEU A 7 21.02 -40.69 63.34
CA LEU A 7 19.58 -40.95 63.27
C LEU A 7 18.91 -40.15 62.13
N ALA A 8 19.39 -38.94 61.87
CA ALA A 8 18.85 -38.05 60.83
C ALA A 8 19.36 -38.37 59.41
N LEU A 9 20.53 -39.01 59.28
CA LEU A 9 21.14 -39.37 57.99
C LEU A 9 20.19 -40.07 56.99
N PRO A 10 19.44 -41.12 57.37
CA PRO A 10 18.52 -41.78 56.45
C PRO A 10 17.33 -40.90 56.05
N TRP A 11 16.86 -40.04 56.96
CA TRP A 11 15.78 -39.08 56.68
C TRP A 11 16.22 -37.98 55.72
N ILE A 12 17.43 -37.46 55.89
CA ILE A 12 18.02 -36.48 54.97
C ILE A 12 18.22 -37.10 53.59
N GLY A 13 18.70 -38.35 53.52
CA GLY A 13 18.83 -39.08 52.26
C GLY A 13 17.49 -39.29 51.54
N GLY A 14 16.46 -39.70 52.29
CA GLY A 14 15.10 -39.85 51.74
C GLY A 14 14.51 -38.53 51.25
N ALA A 15 14.63 -37.45 52.03
CA ALA A 15 14.15 -36.13 51.63
C ALA A 15 14.88 -35.58 50.40
N ALA A 16 16.20 -35.78 50.32
CA ALA A 16 16.98 -35.40 49.15
C ALA A 16 16.53 -36.16 47.89
N LEU A 17 16.25 -37.45 48.00
CA LEU A 17 15.77 -38.26 46.88
C LEU A 17 14.41 -37.78 46.36
N VAL A 18 13.48 -37.47 47.27
CA VAL A 18 12.16 -36.93 46.90
C VAL A 18 12.28 -35.57 46.22
N LEU A 19 13.16 -34.69 46.72
CA LEU A 19 13.41 -33.39 46.09
C LEU A 19 13.99 -33.53 44.68
N VAL A 20 14.95 -34.43 44.48
CA VAL A 20 15.54 -34.68 43.15
C VAL A 20 14.49 -35.23 42.18
N LEU A 21 13.67 -36.18 42.62
CA LEU A 21 12.59 -36.73 41.78
C LEU A 21 11.53 -35.68 41.46
N GLY A 22 11.10 -34.89 42.44
CA GLY A 22 10.14 -33.80 42.24
C GLY A 22 10.67 -32.73 41.27
N ALA A 23 11.92 -32.30 41.44
CA ALA A 23 12.57 -31.36 40.54
C ALA A 23 12.67 -31.92 39.11
N GLY A 24 12.98 -33.21 38.96
CA GLY A 24 13.03 -33.89 37.67
C GLY A 24 11.67 -33.86 36.95
N VAL A 25 10.57 -34.15 37.66
CA VAL A 25 9.22 -34.10 37.09
C VAL A 25 8.83 -32.69 36.68
N VAL A 26 9.12 -31.69 37.51
CA VAL A 26 8.80 -30.28 37.23
C VAL A 26 9.60 -29.77 36.04
N LEU A 27 10.91 -30.03 36.00
CA LEU A 27 11.77 -29.62 34.88
C LEU A 27 11.38 -30.30 33.57
N TYR A 28 11.01 -31.58 33.62
CA TYR A 28 10.52 -32.31 32.46
C TYR A 28 9.18 -31.79 31.95
N GLY A 29 8.28 -31.43 32.87
CA GLY A 29 7.01 -30.78 32.52
C GLY A 29 7.24 -29.41 31.87
N ALA A 30 8.13 -28.60 32.45
CA ALA A 30 8.51 -27.29 31.94
C ALA A 30 9.14 -27.39 30.54
N SER A 31 10.11 -28.29 30.35
CA SER A 31 10.78 -28.46 29.04
C SER A 31 9.78 -28.85 27.95
N ARG A 32 8.82 -29.72 28.27
CA ARG A 32 7.82 -30.18 27.29
C ARG A 32 6.78 -29.11 26.96
N TYR A 33 6.50 -28.21 27.91
CA TYR A 33 5.67 -27.03 27.69
C TYR A 33 6.38 -26.01 26.81
N ASP A 34 7.67 -25.77 27.07
CA ASP A 34 8.51 -24.86 26.27
C ASP A 34 8.66 -25.37 24.83
N ASP A 35 8.86 -26.68 24.62
CA ASP A 35 8.90 -27.29 23.28
C ASP A 35 7.58 -27.10 22.52
N GLY A 36 6.45 -27.22 23.23
CA GLY A 36 5.11 -26.98 22.65
C GLY A 36 4.89 -25.53 22.26
N MET A 37 5.30 -24.60 23.13
CA MET A 37 5.26 -23.15 22.87
C MET A 37 6.19 -22.76 21.72
N ALA A 38 7.40 -23.30 21.68
CA ALA A 38 8.36 -23.06 20.60
C ALA A 38 7.80 -23.53 19.26
N LYS A 39 7.14 -24.70 19.23
CA LYS A 39 6.49 -25.22 18.03
C LYS A 39 5.31 -24.35 17.58
N ALA A 40 4.43 -23.96 18.49
CA ALA A 40 3.30 -23.07 18.19
C ALA A 40 3.77 -21.70 17.66
N ASN A 41 4.81 -21.13 18.27
CA ASN A 41 5.41 -19.87 17.82
C ASN A 41 6.06 -20.02 16.44
N ALA A 42 6.73 -21.14 16.16
CA ALA A 42 7.30 -21.43 14.84
C ALA A 42 6.20 -21.57 13.77
N ASP A 43 5.12 -22.27 14.06
CA ASP A 43 3.98 -22.42 13.14
C ASP A 43 3.30 -21.07 12.88
N HIS A 44 3.14 -20.23 13.91
CA HIS A 44 2.64 -18.86 13.75
C HIS A 44 3.58 -17.98 12.90
N ALA A 45 4.89 -18.03 13.14
CA ALA A 45 5.86 -17.30 12.33
C ALA A 45 5.85 -17.74 10.86
N LEU A 46 5.69 -19.05 10.59
CA LEU A 46 5.55 -19.59 9.24
C LEU A 46 4.25 -19.13 8.56
N ALA A 47 3.15 -19.04 9.32
CA ALA A 47 1.88 -18.51 8.81
C ALA A 47 2.00 -17.03 8.42
N GLU A 48 2.62 -16.21 9.26
CA GLU A 48 2.88 -14.79 8.95
C GLU A 48 3.77 -14.65 7.71
N LEU A 49 4.85 -15.42 7.59
CA LEU A 49 5.73 -15.41 6.42
C LEU A 49 4.98 -15.75 5.11
N ASN A 50 4.06 -16.72 5.15
CA ASN A 50 3.24 -17.07 3.99
C ASN A 50 2.24 -15.98 3.62
N GLU A 51 1.65 -15.30 4.61
CA GLU A 51 0.77 -14.16 4.38
C GLU A 51 1.55 -12.99 3.76
N PHE A 52 2.72 -12.65 4.30
CA PHE A 52 3.61 -11.63 3.73
C PHE A 52 4.05 -11.98 2.30
N LYS A 53 4.38 -13.25 2.02
CA LYS A 53 4.73 -13.70 0.66
C LYS A 53 3.55 -13.56 -0.31
N THR A 54 2.34 -13.87 0.15
CA THR A 54 1.11 -13.72 -0.66
C THR A 54 0.81 -12.26 -0.93
N GLN A 55 0.92 -11.39 0.08
CA GLN A 55 0.75 -9.95 -0.07
C GLN A 55 1.79 -9.34 -1.02
N THR A 56 3.06 -9.74 -0.90
CA THR A 56 4.14 -9.28 -1.77
C THR A 56 3.95 -9.78 -3.22
N GLY A 57 3.49 -11.02 -3.41
CA GLY A 57 3.16 -11.55 -4.74
C GLY A 57 2.02 -10.79 -5.42
N ARG A 58 0.99 -10.40 -4.67
CA ARG A 58 -0.09 -9.53 -5.18
C ARG A 58 0.45 -8.14 -5.54
N LEU A 59 1.32 -7.57 -4.72
CA LEU A 59 1.93 -6.27 -4.99
C LEU A 59 2.83 -6.29 -6.23
N ALA A 60 3.61 -7.37 -6.42
CA ALA A 60 4.41 -7.58 -7.63
C ALA A 60 3.52 -7.68 -8.89
N GLY A 61 2.41 -8.40 -8.82
CA GLY A 61 1.44 -8.46 -9.94
C GLY A 61 0.82 -7.10 -10.28
N ILE A 62 0.53 -6.28 -9.27
CA ILE A 62 0.05 -4.89 -9.46
C ILE A 62 1.14 -4.02 -10.10
N ALA A 63 2.41 -4.17 -9.68
CA ALA A 63 3.52 -3.42 -10.27
C ALA A 63 3.72 -3.79 -11.76
N THR A 64 3.68 -5.08 -12.11
CA THR A 64 3.82 -5.53 -13.50
C THR A 64 2.67 -5.03 -14.40
N THR A 65 1.44 -5.04 -13.88
CA THR A 65 0.29 -4.51 -14.62
C THR A 65 0.35 -2.99 -14.79
N PHE A 66 0.83 -2.26 -13.77
CA PHE A 66 1.08 -0.83 -13.87
C PHE A 66 2.16 -0.51 -14.92
N GLU A 67 3.30 -1.21 -14.91
CA GLU A 67 4.36 -1.03 -15.91
C GLU A 67 3.88 -1.30 -17.33
N ALA A 68 3.09 -2.36 -17.53
CA ALA A 68 2.47 -2.66 -18.83
C ALA A 68 1.53 -1.54 -19.29
N SER A 69 0.67 -1.04 -18.39
CA SER A 69 -0.24 0.08 -18.69
C SER A 69 0.52 1.38 -19.00
N ALA A 70 1.61 1.66 -18.29
CA ALA A 70 2.47 2.81 -18.51
C ALA A 70 3.23 2.70 -19.85
N ALA A 71 3.66 1.50 -20.24
CA ALA A 71 4.27 1.26 -21.55
C ALA A 71 3.26 1.49 -22.69
N THR A 72 2.03 0.99 -22.57
CA THR A 72 0.95 1.24 -23.55
C THR A 72 0.56 2.72 -23.62
N LEU A 73 0.50 3.42 -22.49
CA LEU A 73 0.27 4.88 -22.47
C LEU A 73 1.41 5.65 -23.16
N ARG A 74 2.66 5.26 -22.91
CA ARG A 74 3.83 5.87 -23.56
C ARG A 74 3.93 5.55 -25.05
N ASP A 75 3.37 4.45 -25.53
CA ASP A 75 3.32 4.14 -26.97
C ASP A 75 2.17 4.89 -27.69
N SER A 76 1.07 5.18 -26.97
CA SER A 76 -0.11 5.86 -27.52
C SER A 76 -0.06 7.39 -27.46
N GLN A 77 0.53 7.99 -26.41
CA GLN A 77 0.66 9.45 -26.29
C GLN A 77 1.56 10.15 -27.32
N PRO A 78 2.73 9.62 -27.76
CA PRO A 78 3.60 10.34 -28.68
C PRO A 78 2.91 10.58 -30.02
N LYS A 79 1.99 9.69 -30.43
CA LYS A 79 1.24 9.87 -31.69
C LYS A 79 0.28 11.06 -31.65
N ILE A 80 -0.22 11.51 -30.50
CA ILE A 80 -1.21 12.60 -30.47
C ILE A 80 -0.51 13.96 -30.61
N ILE A 81 0.61 14.19 -29.91
CA ILE A 81 1.36 15.45 -30.01
C ILE A 81 2.01 15.60 -31.40
N GLU A 82 2.53 14.52 -31.98
CA GLU A 82 3.06 14.52 -33.35
C GLU A 82 1.98 14.74 -34.42
N ARG A 83 0.75 14.25 -34.22
CA ARG A 83 -0.35 14.48 -35.17
C ARG A 83 -0.80 15.95 -35.18
N TYR A 84 -0.91 16.58 -34.01
CA TYR A 84 -1.33 17.98 -33.94
C TYR A 84 -0.28 18.91 -34.56
N THR A 85 0.99 18.72 -34.22
CA THR A 85 2.09 19.51 -34.82
C THR A 85 2.23 19.25 -36.32
N ARG A 86 2.07 18.01 -36.79
CA ARG A 86 2.12 17.71 -38.23
C ARG A 86 0.93 18.30 -39.00
N VAL A 87 -0.29 18.31 -38.42
CA VAL A 87 -1.48 18.88 -39.09
C VAL A 87 -1.45 20.41 -39.13
N GLU A 88 -0.92 21.08 -38.09
CA GLU A 88 -0.70 22.53 -38.12
C GLU A 88 0.33 22.95 -39.17
N VAL A 89 1.36 22.12 -39.40
CA VAL A 89 2.41 22.39 -40.39
C VAL A 89 1.99 21.98 -41.81
N GLN A 90 1.24 20.89 -41.99
CA GLN A 90 0.79 20.41 -43.31
C GLN A 90 -0.50 21.08 -43.81
N SER A 91 -1.33 21.63 -42.93
CA SER A 91 -2.54 22.38 -43.29
C SER A 91 -2.68 23.59 -42.36
N PRO A 92 -1.81 24.59 -42.50
CA PRO A 92 -1.95 25.84 -41.76
C PRO A 92 -3.33 26.42 -42.07
N LEU A 93 -4.07 26.82 -41.03
CA LEU A 93 -5.33 27.52 -41.24
C LEU A 93 -5.05 28.73 -42.15
N PRO A 94 -5.81 28.90 -43.25
CA PRO A 94 -5.62 30.01 -44.17
C PRO A 94 -5.67 31.34 -43.40
N ALA A 95 -4.88 32.32 -43.81
CA ALA A 95 -4.60 33.54 -43.05
C ALA A 95 -5.86 34.32 -42.59
N GLY A 96 -7.02 34.11 -43.22
CA GLY A 96 -8.31 34.68 -42.82
C GLY A 96 -9.02 34.00 -41.65
N CYS A 97 -8.65 32.77 -41.27
CA CYS A 97 -9.23 32.04 -40.13
C CYS A 97 -8.50 32.28 -38.81
N ARG A 98 -7.32 32.93 -38.84
CA ARG A 98 -6.64 33.34 -37.60
C ARG A 98 -7.38 34.54 -37.00
N ILE A 99 -7.65 34.47 -35.71
CA ILE A 99 -8.16 35.62 -34.98
C ILE A 99 -6.97 36.56 -34.78
N ASP A 100 -6.97 37.69 -35.49
CA ASP A 100 -5.97 38.73 -35.34
C ASP A 100 -6.13 39.46 -34.00
N ALA A 101 -5.07 40.13 -33.55
CA ALA A 101 -5.04 40.80 -32.25
C ALA A 101 -6.15 41.86 -32.11
N GLY A 102 -6.53 42.54 -33.20
CA GLY A 102 -7.62 43.51 -33.21
C GLY A 102 -8.98 42.88 -33.00
N ARG A 103 -9.28 41.77 -33.71
CA ARG A 103 -10.50 40.99 -33.49
C ARG A 103 -10.59 40.40 -32.09
N LEU A 104 -9.49 39.90 -31.54
CA LEU A 104 -9.42 39.43 -30.14
C LEU A 104 -9.76 40.55 -29.16
N GLN A 105 -9.20 41.74 -29.37
CA GLN A 105 -9.47 42.89 -28.51
C GLN A 105 -10.94 43.31 -28.57
N HIS A 106 -11.53 43.35 -29.76
CA HIS A 106 -12.95 43.67 -29.96
C HIS A 106 -13.88 42.63 -29.31
N ILE A 107 -13.56 41.34 -29.43
CA ILE A 107 -14.33 40.25 -28.78
C ILE A 107 -14.23 40.35 -27.26
N ASN A 108 -13.03 40.60 -26.71
CA ASN A 108 -12.83 40.76 -25.28
C ASN A 108 -13.54 42.00 -24.73
N GLU A 109 -13.56 43.09 -25.49
CA GLU A 109 -14.29 44.30 -25.12
C GLU A 109 -15.81 44.09 -25.17
N ALA A 110 -16.32 43.45 -26.22
CA ALA A 110 -17.72 43.05 -26.30
C ALA A 110 -18.12 42.12 -25.14
N GLY A 111 -17.25 41.19 -24.75
CA GLY A 111 -17.45 40.30 -23.59
C GLY A 111 -17.46 41.07 -22.27
N ARG A 112 -16.56 42.05 -22.08
CA ARG A 112 -16.58 42.92 -20.89
C ARG A 112 -17.87 43.74 -20.81
N LEU A 113 -18.31 44.30 -21.93
CA LEU A 113 -19.56 45.07 -22.02
C LEU A 113 -20.79 44.18 -21.76
N ALA A 114 -20.81 42.96 -22.29
CA ALA A 114 -21.87 41.99 -22.03
C ALA A 114 -21.89 41.55 -20.56
N ASN A 115 -20.72 41.34 -19.94
CA ASN A 115 -20.62 41.01 -18.52
C ASN A 115 -21.04 42.18 -17.62
N SER A 116 -20.74 43.43 -18.01
CA SER A 116 -21.18 44.61 -17.25
C SER A 116 -22.64 44.96 -17.47
N ALA A 117 -23.22 44.60 -18.62
CA ALA A 117 -24.65 44.75 -18.92
C ALA A 117 -25.50 43.55 -18.46
N GLY A 118 -24.85 42.46 -18.05
CA GLY A 118 -25.51 41.22 -17.66
C GLY A 118 -26.24 41.35 -16.33
N GLN A 119 -27.55 41.09 -16.33
CA GLN A 119 -28.23 40.64 -15.11
C GLN A 119 -27.65 39.29 -14.69
N PRO A 120 -27.53 39.01 -13.38
CA PRO A 120 -27.07 37.71 -12.90
C PRO A 120 -27.96 36.61 -13.47
N GLY A 121 -27.40 35.87 -14.44
CA GLY A 121 -28.04 34.70 -15.02
C GLY A 121 -28.14 33.57 -14.00
N PRO A 122 -29.04 32.60 -14.21
CA PRO A 122 -29.16 31.44 -13.34
C PRO A 122 -27.80 30.74 -13.21
N ALA A 123 -27.45 30.37 -11.98
CA ALA A 123 -26.19 29.70 -11.67
C ALA A 123 -26.03 28.46 -12.57
N MET A 124 -24.94 28.43 -13.34
CA MET A 124 -24.59 27.24 -14.12
C MET A 124 -24.39 26.08 -13.14
N PRO A 125 -25.04 24.92 -13.35
CA PRO A 125 -24.78 23.75 -12.54
C PRO A 125 -23.30 23.39 -12.68
N ALA A 126 -22.62 23.17 -11.56
CA ALA A 126 -21.25 22.68 -11.55
C ALA A 126 -21.25 21.34 -12.30
N GLY A 127 -20.71 21.34 -13.51
CA GLY A 127 -20.59 20.14 -14.33
C GLY A 127 -19.89 19.08 -13.50
N ALA A 128 -20.58 17.95 -13.27
CA ALA A 128 -20.03 16.79 -12.60
C ALA A 128 -18.77 16.38 -13.34
N ARG A 129 -17.62 16.75 -12.77
CA ARG A 129 -16.31 16.29 -13.20
C ARG A 129 -16.38 14.77 -13.07
N GLY A 130 -16.32 14.09 -14.21
CA GLY A 130 -16.63 12.67 -14.34
C GLY A 130 -15.89 11.82 -13.31
N ASP A 131 -16.63 11.35 -12.33
CA ASP A 131 -16.33 10.17 -11.53
C ASP A 131 -17.19 9.03 -12.06
N GLN A 132 -16.57 8.15 -12.85
CA GLN A 132 -16.99 6.77 -13.08
C GLN A 132 -15.79 6.09 -13.78
N ARG A 133 -14.89 5.50 -12.97
CA ARG A 133 -14.86 4.10 -12.52
C ARG A 133 -14.35 3.14 -13.58
#